data_AF-A0A2S7D283-F1
#
_entry.id   AF-A0A2S7D283-F1
#
_cell.length_a   1.000
_cell.length_b   1.000
_cell.length_c   1.000
_cell.angle_alpha   90.00
_cell.angle_beta   90.00
_cell.angle_gamma   90.00
#
_symmetry.space_group_name_H-M   'P 1'
#
loop_
_entity.id
_entity.type
_entity.pdbx_description
1 polymer ?
#
loop_
_entity_poly.entity_id
_entity_poly.type
_entity_poly.pdbx_seq_one_letter_code
_entity_poly.pdbx_strand_id
1 'polypeptide(L)'
;MPPRSYARVCLLALSLSASLSALAQAQQPAPAAASAPSATPAAKAVATGPRSDLHAQVLLDRAHFSPGQIDGERGSNQKRAVSGFQAAHNIRVTGELDDATWQALQADSTPALVQYTLTDADVAGPFQAIPKGPAEQAKLASLGYVSVDESLGERFHADPALLRQLNPGVDLSKAGSAIQVPNIDGVAPLAKPAKLVVDKSDSTLRLFDADGKVYAQFPVSSGSKHDPLPIGRWKILGISRDPVFKYNPKLFWDAKKGDQKATLPSGPNNPVGRVWIDLSKPHYGLHGTPEPGHVGKTESHGCVRLTNWDVVNLASVVGPSVPVVMQE
;
A
#
# COMPACT_ATOMS: atom_id res chain seq x y z
N MET A 1 -43.39 83.86 -16.93
CA MET A 1 -42.49 84.90 -17.50
C MET A 1 -41.08 84.58 -17.05
N PRO A 2 -40.13 84.42 -18.00
CA PRO A 2 -38.71 84.24 -17.68
C PRO A 2 -38.08 85.63 -17.44
N PRO A 3 -36.76 85.73 -17.44
CA PRO A 3 -35.80 85.44 -16.37
C PRO A 3 -35.16 86.78 -15.91
N ARG A 4 -34.10 86.74 -15.10
CA ARG A 4 -32.99 87.69 -15.26
C ARG A 4 -31.75 87.25 -14.48
N SER A 5 -30.74 86.90 -15.26
CA SER A 5 -29.34 86.80 -14.88
C SER A 5 -28.82 88.13 -14.35
N TYR A 6 -27.93 88.09 -13.35
CA TYR A 6 -26.83 89.03 -13.25
C TYR A 6 -25.60 88.33 -12.67
N ALA A 7 -24.52 88.36 -13.44
CA ALA A 7 -23.18 88.05 -12.99
C ALA A 7 -22.59 89.26 -12.26
N ARG A 8 -21.91 89.04 -11.13
CA ARG A 8 -20.93 89.99 -10.58
C ARG A 8 -19.75 89.25 -9.94
N VAL A 9 -18.59 89.72 -10.33
CA VAL A 9 -17.22 89.37 -9.94
C VAL A 9 -16.92 89.94 -8.55
N CYS A 10 -16.20 89.19 -7.69
CA CYS A 10 -15.40 89.68 -6.56
C CYS A 10 -14.39 88.59 -6.15
N LEU A 11 -13.09 88.77 -6.41
CA LEU A 11 -12.08 89.32 -5.49
C LEU A 11 -11.75 88.42 -4.29
N LEU A 12 -10.55 87.81 -4.37
CA LEU A 12 -9.86 87.03 -3.35
C LEU A 12 -9.75 87.79 -2.02
N ALA A 13 -10.10 87.12 -0.93
CA ALA A 13 -9.63 87.41 0.41
C ALA A 13 -9.16 86.11 1.07
N LEU A 14 -7.89 86.06 1.45
CA LEU A 14 -7.29 84.99 2.24
C LEU A 14 -8.00 84.89 3.60
N SER A 15 -8.59 83.72 3.89
CA SER A 15 -9.13 83.38 5.20
C SER A 15 -8.38 82.20 5.80
N LEU A 16 -7.86 82.42 7.00
CA LEU A 16 -7.22 81.48 7.92
C LEU A 16 -7.88 80.09 7.91
N SER A 17 -7.07 79.08 7.67
CA SER A 17 -7.38 77.66 7.84
C SER A 17 -7.46 77.29 9.32
N ALA A 18 -8.68 77.09 9.83
CA ALA A 18 -8.96 76.33 11.05
C ALA A 18 -9.67 75.02 10.66
N SER A 19 -8.90 73.94 10.59
CA SER A 19 -9.37 72.60 10.23
C SER A 19 -10.05 71.95 11.43
N LEU A 20 -11.37 71.92 11.46
CA LEU A 20 -12.16 71.01 12.29
C LEU A 20 -12.94 70.10 11.35
N SER A 21 -12.53 68.83 11.24
CA SER A 21 -13.37 67.77 10.70
C SER A 21 -12.89 66.37 11.11
N ALA A 22 -13.78 65.71 11.84
CA ALA A 22 -14.04 64.27 11.92
C ALA A 22 -12.92 63.33 12.38
N LEU A 23 -12.92 63.01 13.68
CA LEU A 23 -12.49 61.69 14.17
C LEU A 23 -13.43 60.64 13.57
N ALA A 24 -12.92 59.85 12.63
CA ALA A 24 -13.58 58.63 12.19
C ALA A 24 -13.62 57.65 13.37
N GLN A 25 -14.81 57.40 13.90
CA GLN A 25 -15.05 56.25 14.78
C GLN A 25 -14.90 54.99 13.95
N ALA A 26 -13.78 54.28 14.12
CA ALA A 26 -13.64 52.93 13.64
C ALA A 26 -14.69 52.05 14.33
N GLN A 27 -15.70 51.59 13.58
CA GLN A 27 -16.61 50.55 14.04
C GLN A 27 -15.78 49.30 14.35
N GLN A 28 -15.76 48.91 15.62
CA GLN A 28 -15.22 47.60 16.03
C GLN A 28 -15.99 46.51 15.28
N PRO A 29 -15.31 45.55 14.62
CA PRO A 29 -15.97 44.40 14.04
C PRO A 29 -16.70 43.64 15.15
N ALA A 30 -17.96 43.28 14.90
CA ALA A 30 -18.71 42.38 15.78
C ALA A 30 -17.92 41.06 15.94
N PRO A 31 -17.89 40.45 17.14
CA PRO A 31 -17.22 39.18 17.32
C PRO A 31 -17.87 38.14 16.41
N ALA A 32 -17.06 37.56 15.53
CA ALA A 32 -17.49 36.49 14.64
C ALA A 32 -18.06 35.35 15.50
N ALA A 33 -19.33 35.01 15.27
CA ALA A 33 -19.93 33.83 15.85
C ALA A 33 -19.07 32.62 15.45
N ALA A 34 -18.53 31.92 16.45
CA ALA A 34 -17.75 30.71 16.24
C ALA A 34 -18.61 29.70 15.47
N SER A 35 -18.28 29.49 14.21
CA SER A 35 -18.83 28.38 13.43
C SER A 35 -18.45 27.09 14.14
N ALA A 36 -19.45 26.30 14.54
CA ALA A 36 -19.26 24.97 15.07
C ALA A 36 -18.36 24.16 14.11
N PRO A 37 -17.47 23.29 14.61
CA PRO A 37 -16.60 22.50 13.76
C PRO A 37 -17.47 21.65 12.83
N SER A 38 -17.31 21.88 11.52
CA SER A 38 -17.87 21.05 10.48
C SER A 38 -17.47 19.60 10.74
N ALA A 39 -18.45 18.74 11.02
CA ALA A 39 -18.22 17.31 11.13
C ALA A 39 -17.47 16.85 9.88
N THR A 40 -16.30 16.24 10.07
CA THR A 40 -15.60 15.51 9.01
C THR A 40 -16.61 14.57 8.35
N PRO A 41 -16.71 14.52 7.00
CA PRO A 41 -17.57 13.55 6.35
C PRO A 41 -17.22 12.16 6.88
N ALA A 42 -18.20 11.42 7.39
CA ALA A 42 -18.00 10.04 7.81
C ALA A 42 -17.39 9.29 6.61
N ALA A 43 -16.27 8.60 6.83
CA ALA A 43 -15.65 7.77 5.81
C ALA A 43 -16.72 6.82 5.24
N LYS A 44 -16.81 6.76 3.90
CA LYS A 44 -17.79 5.91 3.23
C LYS A 44 -17.54 4.46 3.65
N ALA A 45 -18.57 3.78 4.15
CA ALA A 45 -18.46 2.38 4.54
C ALA A 45 -18.05 1.52 3.33
N VAL A 46 -17.13 0.57 3.55
CA VAL A 46 -16.66 -0.37 2.52
C VAL A 46 -17.80 -1.28 2.09
N ALA A 47 -17.94 -1.49 0.78
CA ALA A 47 -18.92 -2.43 0.26
C ALA A 47 -18.42 -3.87 0.45
N THR A 48 -19.14 -4.66 1.25
CA THR A 48 -18.78 -6.07 1.57
C THR A 48 -19.64 -7.10 0.85
N GLY A 49 -20.66 -6.64 0.11
CA GLY A 49 -21.64 -7.53 -0.54
C GLY A 49 -21.10 -8.28 -1.77
N PRO A 50 -21.91 -9.19 -2.33
CA PRO A 50 -21.60 -9.86 -3.58
C PRO A 50 -21.21 -8.88 -4.68
N ARG A 51 -20.22 -9.26 -5.49
CA ARG A 51 -19.65 -8.45 -6.56
C ARG A 51 -19.04 -7.08 -6.16
N SER A 52 -18.71 -6.84 -4.88
CA SER A 52 -17.94 -5.66 -4.47
C SER A 52 -16.44 -5.80 -4.78
N ASP A 53 -15.69 -4.69 -4.72
CA ASP A 53 -14.23 -4.73 -4.89
C ASP A 53 -13.54 -5.56 -3.80
N LEU A 54 -13.97 -5.44 -2.53
CA LEU A 54 -13.49 -6.29 -1.44
C LEU A 54 -13.71 -7.78 -1.74
N HIS A 55 -14.91 -8.14 -2.21
CA HIS A 55 -15.22 -9.51 -2.57
C HIS A 55 -14.31 -10.00 -3.71
N ALA A 56 -14.10 -9.18 -4.75
CA ALA A 56 -13.19 -9.51 -5.85
C ALA A 56 -11.77 -9.74 -5.35
N GLN A 57 -11.24 -8.84 -4.53
CA GLN A 57 -9.88 -8.91 -3.99
C GLN A 57 -9.63 -10.21 -3.22
N VAL A 58 -10.58 -10.62 -2.37
CA VAL A 58 -10.48 -11.89 -1.63
C VAL A 58 -10.48 -13.10 -2.57
N LEU A 59 -11.39 -13.16 -3.55
CA LEU A 59 -11.43 -14.28 -4.50
C LEU A 59 -10.17 -14.34 -5.37
N LEU A 60 -9.64 -13.18 -5.77
CA LEU A 60 -8.40 -13.07 -6.55
C LEU A 60 -7.19 -13.54 -5.74
N ASP A 61 -7.06 -13.12 -4.48
CA ASP A 61 -6.02 -13.59 -3.54
C ASP A 61 -6.04 -15.12 -3.42
N ARG A 62 -7.22 -15.69 -3.19
CA ARG A 62 -7.40 -17.16 -3.05
C ARG A 62 -7.18 -17.93 -4.35
N ALA A 63 -7.37 -17.27 -5.50
CA ALA A 63 -7.07 -17.82 -6.81
C ALA A 63 -5.58 -17.70 -7.20
N HIS A 64 -4.72 -17.22 -6.30
CA HIS A 64 -3.29 -16.92 -6.54
C HIS A 64 -3.02 -15.78 -7.54
N PHE A 65 -4.01 -14.92 -7.78
CA PHE A 65 -3.83 -13.67 -8.52
C PHE A 65 -3.92 -12.52 -7.53
N SER A 66 -2.86 -12.36 -6.72
CA SER A 66 -2.84 -11.42 -5.59
C SER A 66 -3.20 -10.00 -6.02
N PRO A 67 -4.17 -9.35 -5.35
CA PRO A 67 -4.41 -7.91 -5.50
C PRO A 67 -3.39 -7.07 -4.71
N GLY A 68 -2.42 -7.70 -4.03
CA GLY A 68 -1.58 -7.07 -3.02
C GLY A 68 -2.35 -6.93 -1.72
N GLN A 69 -2.24 -5.78 -1.06
CA GLN A 69 -3.02 -5.49 0.14
C GLN A 69 -4.52 -5.37 -0.20
N ILE A 70 -5.35 -6.12 0.51
CA ILE A 70 -6.81 -6.04 0.43
C ILE A 70 -7.26 -4.78 1.20
N ASP A 71 -7.76 -3.80 0.47
CA ASP A 71 -8.23 -2.51 0.99
C ASP A 71 -9.72 -2.26 0.71
N GLY A 72 -10.36 -3.12 -0.09
CA GLY A 72 -11.75 -2.98 -0.49
C GLY A 72 -12.00 -1.89 -1.53
N GLU A 73 -10.95 -1.31 -2.10
CA GLU A 73 -11.01 -0.25 -3.10
C GLU A 73 -10.54 -0.72 -4.48
N ARG A 74 -11.19 -0.22 -5.54
CA ARG A 74 -10.73 -0.47 -6.90
C ARG A 74 -9.39 0.23 -7.15
N GLY A 75 -8.32 -0.56 -7.24
CA GLY A 75 -6.96 -0.06 -7.49
C GLY A 75 -6.27 -0.65 -8.74
N SER A 76 -5.08 -0.14 -9.03
CA SER A 76 -4.23 -0.63 -10.13
C SER A 76 -3.84 -2.10 -9.96
N ASN A 77 -3.52 -2.55 -8.74
CA ASN A 77 -3.17 -3.94 -8.48
C ASN A 77 -4.37 -4.87 -8.67
N GLN A 78 -5.57 -4.49 -8.22
CA GLN A 78 -6.78 -5.27 -8.50
C GLN A 78 -7.02 -5.40 -10.01
N LYS A 79 -6.84 -4.32 -10.78
CA LYS A 79 -6.93 -4.38 -12.25
C LYS A 79 -5.89 -5.34 -12.86
N ARG A 80 -4.64 -5.30 -12.39
CA ARG A 80 -3.59 -6.23 -12.85
C ARG A 80 -3.91 -7.68 -12.49
N ALA A 81 -4.40 -7.93 -11.27
CA ALA A 81 -4.85 -9.24 -10.81
C ALA A 81 -5.99 -9.78 -11.68
N VAL A 82 -7.01 -8.96 -11.97
CA VAL A 82 -8.10 -9.31 -12.88
C VAL A 82 -7.58 -9.65 -14.28
N SER A 83 -6.70 -8.83 -14.86
CA SER A 83 -6.12 -9.12 -16.18
C SER A 83 -5.36 -10.44 -16.21
N GLY A 84 -4.56 -10.73 -15.16
CA GLY A 84 -3.82 -11.98 -15.02
C GLY A 84 -4.75 -13.18 -14.89
N PHE A 85 -5.77 -13.07 -14.04
CA PHE A 85 -6.79 -14.10 -13.85
C PHE A 85 -7.55 -14.37 -15.15
N GLN A 86 -8.00 -13.34 -15.86
CA GLN A 86 -8.68 -13.48 -17.15
C GLN A 86 -7.81 -14.25 -18.15
N ALA A 87 -6.54 -13.88 -18.28
CA ALA A 87 -5.61 -14.54 -19.19
C ALA A 87 -5.42 -16.03 -18.83
N ALA A 88 -5.24 -16.35 -17.55
CA ALA A 88 -5.06 -17.72 -17.08
C ALA A 88 -6.31 -18.61 -17.22
N HIS A 89 -7.49 -17.99 -17.26
CA HIS A 89 -8.78 -18.67 -17.39
C HIS A 89 -9.36 -18.62 -18.81
N ASN A 90 -8.57 -18.18 -19.82
CA ASN A 90 -9.00 -18.04 -21.21
C ASN A 90 -10.22 -17.11 -21.39
N ILE A 91 -10.34 -16.11 -20.51
CA ILE A 91 -11.33 -15.04 -20.60
C ILE A 91 -10.71 -13.88 -21.38
N ARG A 92 -11.52 -13.14 -22.13
CA ARG A 92 -11.05 -11.91 -22.79
C ARG A 92 -10.42 -10.98 -21.74
N VAL A 93 -9.17 -10.58 -21.96
CA VAL A 93 -8.47 -9.69 -21.05
C VAL A 93 -9.01 -8.27 -21.21
N THR A 94 -9.81 -7.82 -20.24
CA THR A 94 -10.37 -6.47 -20.15
C THR A 94 -9.78 -5.69 -18.97
N GLY A 95 -9.27 -6.40 -17.96
CA GLY A 95 -8.87 -5.82 -16.67
C GLY A 95 -10.05 -5.30 -15.83
N GLU A 96 -11.28 -5.58 -16.26
CA GLU A 96 -12.50 -5.17 -15.60
C GLU A 96 -13.25 -6.40 -15.08
N LEU A 97 -13.97 -6.23 -13.97
CA LEU A 97 -14.80 -7.27 -13.37
C LEU A 97 -16.13 -7.43 -14.14
N ASP A 98 -16.04 -7.85 -15.41
CA ASP A 98 -17.18 -8.17 -16.27
C ASP A 98 -17.87 -9.48 -15.87
N ASP A 99 -19.04 -9.77 -16.47
CA ASP A 99 -19.85 -10.93 -16.09
C ASP A 99 -19.11 -12.26 -16.28
N ALA A 100 -18.29 -12.40 -17.33
CA ALA A 100 -17.49 -13.59 -17.55
C ALA A 100 -16.44 -13.79 -16.45
N THR A 101 -15.79 -12.69 -16.03
CA THR A 101 -14.83 -12.70 -14.92
C THR A 101 -15.50 -13.06 -13.60
N TRP A 102 -16.66 -12.48 -13.31
CA TRP A 102 -17.41 -12.81 -12.10
C TRP A 102 -17.94 -14.24 -12.08
N GLN A 103 -18.34 -14.76 -13.24
CA GLN A 103 -18.76 -16.15 -13.36
C GLN A 103 -17.60 -17.10 -13.01
N ALA A 104 -16.38 -16.78 -13.45
CA ALA A 104 -15.20 -17.58 -13.15
C ALA A 104 -14.72 -17.43 -11.71
N LEU A 105 -14.69 -16.22 -11.15
CA LEU A 105 -14.30 -15.99 -9.76
C LEU A 105 -15.24 -16.67 -8.76
N GLN A 106 -16.56 -16.60 -9.00
CA GLN A 106 -17.57 -17.19 -8.11
C GLN A 106 -17.72 -18.72 -8.29
N ALA A 107 -16.84 -19.37 -9.05
CA ALA A 107 -16.64 -20.82 -8.92
C ALA A 107 -16.19 -21.19 -7.50
N ASP A 108 -15.51 -20.27 -6.80
CA ASP A 108 -15.35 -20.29 -5.36
C ASP A 108 -16.55 -19.62 -4.68
N SER A 109 -17.38 -20.44 -4.03
CA SER A 109 -18.57 -20.00 -3.31
C SER A 109 -18.34 -19.77 -1.81
N THR A 110 -17.09 -19.85 -1.36
CA THR A 110 -16.75 -19.68 0.06
C THR A 110 -16.91 -18.21 0.44
N PRO A 111 -17.46 -17.87 1.62
CA PRO A 111 -17.63 -16.48 2.03
C PRO A 111 -16.33 -15.69 2.01
N ALA A 112 -16.35 -14.50 1.40
CA ALA A 112 -15.18 -13.62 1.30
C ALA A 112 -14.77 -12.99 2.65
N LEU A 113 -15.69 -12.95 3.61
CA LEU A 113 -15.44 -12.52 4.99
C LEU A 113 -15.81 -13.64 5.94
N VAL A 114 -15.02 -13.79 7.00
CA VAL A 114 -15.26 -14.74 8.08
C VAL A 114 -15.16 -14.04 9.43
N GLN A 115 -15.82 -14.61 10.42
CA GLN A 115 -15.66 -14.20 11.81
C GLN A 115 -14.44 -14.90 12.41
N TYR A 116 -13.52 -14.12 12.98
CA TYR A 116 -12.35 -14.57 13.70
C TYR A 116 -12.42 -14.09 15.15
N THR A 117 -12.11 -14.97 16.10
CA THR A 117 -12.01 -14.59 17.52
C THR A 117 -10.57 -14.33 17.86
N LEU A 118 -10.25 -13.11 18.30
CA LEU A 118 -8.90 -12.74 18.70
C LEU A 118 -8.41 -13.63 19.85
N THR A 119 -7.23 -14.18 19.72
CA THR A 119 -6.59 -14.99 20.76
C THR A 119 -5.68 -14.13 21.64
N ASP A 120 -5.26 -14.66 22.79
CA ASP A 120 -4.25 -14.01 23.62
C ASP A 120 -2.93 -13.79 22.84
N ALA A 121 -2.59 -14.71 21.94
CA ALA A 121 -1.38 -14.60 21.12
C ALA A 121 -1.45 -13.45 20.10
N ASP A 122 -2.64 -13.15 19.57
CA ASP A 122 -2.82 -12.06 18.60
C ASP A 122 -2.58 -10.69 19.24
N VAL A 123 -2.81 -10.56 20.55
CA VAL A 123 -2.73 -9.28 21.29
C VAL A 123 -1.53 -9.18 22.23
N ALA A 124 -0.74 -10.25 22.38
CA ALA A 124 0.39 -10.29 23.32
C ALA A 124 1.55 -9.35 22.96
N GLY A 125 1.75 -9.06 21.67
CA GLY A 125 2.89 -8.29 21.19
C GLY A 125 4.23 -9.04 21.29
N PRO A 126 5.38 -8.34 21.41
CA PRO A 126 5.50 -6.91 21.65
C PRO A 126 5.10 -6.07 20.43
N PHE A 127 4.33 -5.01 20.67
CA PHE A 127 4.03 -3.97 19.68
C PHE A 127 4.86 -2.73 20.01
N GLN A 128 6.00 -2.58 19.35
CA GLN A 128 6.95 -1.52 19.63
C GLN A 128 7.10 -0.59 18.42
N ALA A 129 7.08 0.72 18.66
CA ALA A 129 7.37 1.69 17.62
C ALA A 129 8.80 1.49 17.06
N ILE A 130 8.90 1.47 15.74
CA ILE A 130 10.19 1.35 15.05
C ILE A 130 10.78 2.74 14.83
N PRO A 131 11.99 3.02 15.35
CA PRO A 131 12.61 4.33 15.17
C PRO A 131 12.95 4.57 13.70
N LYS A 132 13.03 5.85 13.34
CA LYS A 132 13.51 6.26 12.02
C LYS A 132 15.04 6.12 12.00
N GLY A 133 15.56 5.46 10.97
CA GLY A 133 17.00 5.43 10.70
C GLY A 133 17.66 4.08 11.02
N PRO A 134 18.54 3.58 10.14
CA PRO A 134 19.20 2.27 10.28
C PRO A 134 19.95 2.06 11.61
N ALA A 135 20.59 3.11 12.14
CA ALA A 135 21.41 3.01 13.35
C ALA A 135 20.60 2.74 14.62
N GLU A 136 19.41 3.36 14.76
CA GLU A 136 18.53 3.12 15.91
C GLU A 136 17.77 1.81 15.76
N GLN A 137 17.35 1.47 14.54
CA GLN A 137 16.72 0.18 14.23
C GLN A 137 17.63 -1.01 14.58
N ALA A 138 18.94 -0.88 14.34
CA ALA A 138 19.93 -1.90 14.67
C ALA A 138 20.08 -2.19 16.18
N LYS A 139 19.55 -1.33 17.06
CA LYS A 139 19.57 -1.53 18.52
C LYS A 139 18.38 -2.34 19.03
N LEU A 140 17.36 -2.54 18.20
CA LEU A 140 16.17 -3.31 18.58
C LEU A 140 16.48 -4.81 18.60
N ALA A 141 15.68 -5.58 19.36
CA ALA A 141 15.77 -7.04 19.34
C ALA A 141 15.20 -7.64 18.05
N SER A 142 14.15 -7.02 17.50
CA SER A 142 13.53 -7.37 16.22
C SER A 142 12.85 -6.15 15.62
N LEU A 143 12.65 -6.16 14.30
CA LEU A 143 11.74 -5.24 13.60
C LEU A 143 10.35 -5.90 13.53
N GLY A 144 9.75 -6.11 14.70
CA GLY A 144 8.43 -6.72 14.87
C GLY A 144 7.28 -5.83 14.40
N TYR A 145 6.03 -6.26 14.62
CA TYR A 145 4.87 -5.41 14.38
C TYR A 145 4.81 -4.25 15.38
N VAL A 146 4.31 -3.10 14.95
CA VAL A 146 4.13 -1.89 15.77
C VAL A 146 2.72 -1.79 16.35
N SER A 147 1.78 -2.61 15.89
CA SER A 147 0.39 -2.66 16.39
C SER A 147 -0.28 -4.02 16.13
N VAL A 148 -1.38 -4.29 16.85
CA VAL A 148 -2.23 -5.47 16.58
C VAL A 148 -2.81 -5.39 15.17
N ASP A 149 -3.31 -4.22 14.77
CA ASP A 149 -3.93 -4.01 13.47
C ASP A 149 -2.98 -4.34 12.31
N GLU A 150 -1.70 -4.01 12.44
CA GLU A 150 -0.67 -4.37 11.46
C GLU A 150 -0.42 -5.88 11.43
N SER A 151 -0.28 -6.52 12.60
CA SER A 151 -0.12 -7.98 12.71
C SER A 151 -1.29 -8.73 12.08
N LEU A 152 -2.52 -8.27 12.35
CA LEU A 152 -3.74 -8.80 11.75
C LEU A 152 -3.79 -8.50 10.24
N GLY A 153 -3.38 -7.31 9.81
CA GLY A 153 -3.29 -6.94 8.39
C GLY A 153 -2.37 -7.89 7.63
N GLU A 154 -1.20 -8.20 8.18
CA GLU A 154 -0.25 -9.16 7.61
C GLU A 154 -0.81 -10.59 7.60
N ARG A 155 -1.54 -10.99 8.64
CA ARG A 155 -2.17 -12.31 8.73
C ARG A 155 -3.31 -12.50 7.72
N PHE A 156 -4.13 -11.48 7.53
CA PHE A 156 -5.33 -11.53 6.69
C PHE A 156 -5.19 -10.81 5.36
N HIS A 157 -3.94 -10.51 4.96
CA HIS A 157 -3.57 -9.81 3.72
C HIS A 157 -4.28 -8.45 3.56
N ALA A 158 -4.63 -7.79 4.67
CA ALA A 158 -5.55 -6.66 4.72
C ALA A 158 -4.86 -5.35 5.07
N ASP A 159 -5.44 -4.23 4.62
CA ASP A 159 -5.14 -2.91 5.17
C ASP A 159 -5.64 -2.83 6.63
N PRO A 160 -4.78 -2.44 7.59
CA PRO A 160 -5.22 -2.08 8.94
C PRO A 160 -6.44 -1.13 8.99
N ALA A 161 -6.56 -0.19 8.05
CA ALA A 161 -7.71 0.69 7.94
C ALA A 161 -8.99 -0.07 7.55
N LEU A 162 -8.91 -1.00 6.60
CA LEU A 162 -10.02 -1.89 6.24
C LEU A 162 -10.46 -2.73 7.44
N LEU A 163 -9.52 -3.29 8.21
CA LEU A 163 -9.85 -4.08 9.40
C LEU A 163 -10.64 -3.26 10.44
N ARG A 164 -10.31 -1.99 10.66
CA ARG A 164 -11.10 -1.11 11.53
C ARG A 164 -12.48 -0.82 10.95
N GLN A 165 -12.59 -0.62 9.64
CA GLN A 165 -13.87 -0.34 8.97
C GLN A 165 -14.81 -1.54 8.97
N LEU A 166 -14.29 -2.76 8.87
CA LEU A 166 -15.07 -3.99 8.99
C LEU A 166 -15.55 -4.26 10.42
N ASN A 167 -14.91 -3.64 11.42
CA ASN A 167 -15.12 -3.89 12.85
C ASN A 167 -15.42 -2.61 13.64
N PRO A 168 -16.45 -1.83 13.27
CA PRO A 168 -16.73 -0.56 13.91
C PRO A 168 -17.06 -0.76 15.39
N GLY A 169 -16.32 -0.05 16.26
CA GLY A 169 -16.52 -0.09 17.71
C GLY A 169 -15.96 -1.32 18.41
N VAL A 170 -15.24 -2.20 17.72
CA VAL A 170 -14.54 -3.34 18.34
C VAL A 170 -13.12 -2.93 18.72
N ASP A 171 -12.70 -3.27 19.93
CA ASP A 171 -11.30 -3.12 20.36
C ASP A 171 -10.46 -4.28 19.83
N LEU A 172 -9.69 -4.03 18.76
CA LEU A 172 -8.82 -5.02 18.14
C LEU A 172 -7.66 -5.45 19.05
N SER A 173 -7.41 -4.77 20.16
CA SER A 173 -6.36 -5.14 21.13
C SER A 173 -6.83 -6.06 22.25
N LYS A 174 -8.11 -6.45 22.23
CA LYS A 174 -8.72 -7.27 23.28
C LYS A 174 -8.95 -8.71 22.80
N ALA A 175 -8.24 -9.66 23.42
CA ALA A 175 -8.49 -11.09 23.25
C ALA A 175 -9.95 -11.45 23.56
N GLY A 176 -10.49 -12.43 22.83
CA GLY A 176 -11.88 -12.85 22.88
C GLY A 176 -12.84 -12.00 22.05
N SER A 177 -12.41 -10.86 21.48
CA SER A 177 -13.26 -10.08 20.58
C SER A 177 -13.48 -10.82 19.26
N ALA A 178 -14.73 -10.91 18.83
CA ALA A 178 -15.10 -11.46 17.53
C ALA A 178 -15.04 -10.35 16.47
N ILE A 179 -14.23 -10.55 15.44
CA ILE A 179 -14.00 -9.59 14.35
C ILE A 179 -14.31 -10.21 12.99
N GLN A 180 -14.74 -9.42 12.03
CA GLN A 180 -14.80 -9.78 10.62
C GLN A 180 -13.47 -9.48 9.94
N VAL A 181 -12.96 -10.44 9.17
CA VAL A 181 -11.70 -10.34 8.44
C VAL A 181 -11.85 -10.92 7.03
N PRO A 182 -11.02 -10.50 6.06
CA PRO A 182 -10.88 -11.22 4.79
C PRO A 182 -10.63 -12.70 5.02
N ASN A 183 -11.41 -13.54 4.34
CA ASN A 183 -11.23 -14.97 4.38
C ASN A 183 -10.11 -15.35 3.42
N ILE A 184 -8.93 -15.65 3.96
CA ILE A 184 -7.74 -16.09 3.20
C ILE A 184 -7.50 -17.60 3.34
N ASP A 185 -8.47 -18.33 3.92
CA ASP A 185 -8.37 -19.78 4.09
C ASP A 185 -8.78 -20.55 2.83
N GLY A 186 -8.55 -21.86 2.82
CA GLY A 186 -8.97 -22.75 1.73
C GLY A 186 -8.21 -22.54 0.42
N VAL A 187 -7.06 -21.86 0.47
CA VAL A 187 -6.17 -21.65 -0.67
C VAL A 187 -5.36 -22.93 -0.90
N ALA A 188 -5.47 -23.49 -2.11
CA ALA A 188 -4.64 -24.62 -2.49
C ALA A 188 -3.16 -24.23 -2.46
N PRO A 189 -2.24 -25.03 -1.90
CA PRO A 189 -0.82 -24.72 -1.93
C PRO A 189 -0.33 -24.49 -3.37
N LEU A 190 0.56 -23.51 -3.56
CA LEU A 190 1.20 -23.30 -4.85
C LEU A 190 1.96 -24.57 -5.26
N ALA A 191 1.97 -24.85 -6.57
CA ALA A 191 2.87 -25.84 -7.14
C ALA A 191 4.26 -25.24 -7.37
N LYS A 192 5.27 -26.09 -7.59
CA LYS A 192 6.59 -25.63 -8.04
C LYS A 192 6.50 -25.12 -9.49
N PRO A 193 6.90 -23.87 -9.78
CA PRO A 193 6.89 -23.34 -11.14
C PRO A 193 8.03 -23.89 -12.01
N ALA A 194 7.79 -23.95 -13.31
CA ALA A 194 8.82 -24.19 -14.31
C ALA A 194 9.71 -22.96 -14.53
N LYS A 195 9.15 -21.74 -14.37
CA LYS A 195 9.89 -20.47 -14.38
C LYS A 195 9.12 -19.37 -13.64
N LEU A 196 9.84 -18.36 -13.18
CA LEU A 196 9.29 -17.08 -12.77
C LEU A 196 9.53 -16.04 -13.87
N VAL A 197 8.56 -15.16 -14.09
CA VAL A 197 8.73 -13.97 -14.94
C VAL A 197 8.36 -12.74 -14.14
N VAL A 198 9.32 -11.85 -13.93
CA VAL A 198 9.10 -10.49 -13.43
C VAL A 198 8.99 -9.58 -14.64
N ASP A 199 7.85 -8.94 -14.78
CA ASP A 199 7.54 -8.04 -15.88
C ASP A 199 7.43 -6.62 -15.35
N LYS A 200 8.32 -5.74 -15.82
CA LYS A 200 8.40 -4.36 -15.36
C LYS A 200 7.17 -3.55 -15.80
N SER A 201 6.74 -3.70 -17.04
CA SER A 201 5.59 -2.97 -17.60
C SER A 201 4.28 -3.39 -16.92
N ASP A 202 4.16 -4.69 -16.64
CA ASP A 202 3.00 -5.22 -15.93
C ASP A 202 3.12 -5.10 -14.41
N SER A 203 4.26 -4.67 -13.87
CA SER A 203 4.54 -4.59 -12.42
C SER A 203 4.11 -5.87 -11.69
N THR A 204 4.41 -7.03 -12.28
CA THR A 204 4.00 -8.33 -11.75
C THR A 204 5.15 -9.34 -11.73
N LEU A 205 5.06 -10.30 -10.82
CA LEU A 205 5.78 -11.56 -10.86
C LEU A 205 4.76 -12.66 -11.15
N ARG A 206 5.00 -13.43 -12.22
CA ARG A 206 4.14 -14.52 -12.67
C ARG A 206 4.84 -15.87 -12.54
N LEU A 207 4.10 -16.88 -12.08
CA LEU A 207 4.54 -18.28 -12.02
C LEU A 207 3.96 -19.03 -13.22
N PHE A 208 4.85 -19.70 -13.95
CA PHE A 208 4.48 -20.49 -15.12
C PHE A 208 4.65 -21.98 -14.83
N ASP A 209 3.73 -22.79 -15.31
CA ASP A 209 3.89 -24.24 -15.35
C ASP A 209 4.78 -24.68 -16.53
N ALA A 210 4.94 -26.01 -16.68
CA ALA A 210 5.78 -26.59 -17.72
C ALA A 210 5.24 -26.36 -19.15
N ASP A 211 3.92 -26.17 -19.29
CA ASP A 211 3.25 -25.91 -20.55
C ASP A 211 3.26 -24.42 -20.93
N GLY A 212 3.80 -23.57 -20.04
CA GLY A 212 3.91 -22.13 -20.25
C GLY A 212 2.63 -21.37 -19.91
N LYS A 213 1.71 -21.98 -19.15
CA LYS A 213 0.52 -21.31 -18.63
C LYS A 213 0.83 -20.63 -17.29
N VAL A 214 0.30 -19.42 -17.11
CA VAL A 214 0.33 -18.71 -15.84
C VAL A 214 -0.70 -19.31 -14.90
N TYR A 215 -0.29 -19.67 -13.69
CA TYR A 215 -1.21 -20.16 -12.66
C TYR A 215 -1.18 -19.36 -11.36
N ALA A 216 -0.25 -18.41 -11.23
CA ALA A 216 -0.21 -17.46 -10.14
C ALA A 216 0.47 -16.16 -10.56
N GLN A 217 0.07 -15.05 -9.94
CA GLN A 217 0.58 -13.71 -10.19
C GLN A 217 0.58 -12.89 -8.91
N PHE A 218 1.70 -12.22 -8.63
CA PHE A 218 1.84 -11.28 -7.52
C PHE A 218 2.20 -9.88 -8.05
N PRO A 219 1.63 -8.80 -7.47
CA PRO A 219 2.07 -7.45 -7.80
C PRO A 219 3.48 -7.24 -7.25
N VAL A 220 4.29 -6.44 -7.95
CA VAL A 220 5.64 -6.10 -7.50
C VAL A 220 5.96 -4.64 -7.68
N SER A 221 6.75 -4.07 -6.77
CA SER A 221 7.51 -2.85 -7.06
C SER A 221 8.88 -3.23 -7.62
N SER A 222 9.22 -2.69 -8.77
CA SER A 222 10.49 -2.94 -9.48
C SER A 222 11.42 -1.72 -9.48
N GLY A 223 12.63 -1.91 -10.01
CA GLY A 223 13.67 -0.88 -10.05
C GLY A 223 13.26 0.44 -10.71
N SER A 224 13.78 1.54 -10.15
CA SER A 224 13.59 2.92 -10.59
C SER A 224 14.42 3.30 -11.83
N LYS A 225 14.30 4.56 -12.27
CA LYS A 225 15.22 5.11 -13.28
C LYS A 225 16.68 5.09 -12.82
N HIS A 226 16.95 5.29 -11.54
CA HIS A 226 18.32 5.30 -11.00
C HIS A 226 18.87 3.89 -10.84
N ASP A 227 18.03 2.97 -10.37
CA ASP A 227 18.35 1.58 -10.13
C ASP A 227 17.41 0.69 -10.94
N PRO A 228 17.65 0.52 -12.25
CA PRO A 228 16.72 -0.19 -13.13
C PRO A 228 16.64 -1.68 -12.80
N LEU A 229 15.46 -2.27 -13.06
CA LEU A 229 15.28 -3.72 -13.02
C LEU A 229 16.31 -4.38 -13.96
N PRO A 230 17.13 -5.34 -13.49
CA PRO A 230 18.17 -5.93 -14.31
C PRO A 230 17.54 -6.96 -15.27
N ILE A 231 17.14 -6.50 -16.46
CA ILE A 231 16.55 -7.34 -17.50
C ILE A 231 17.50 -8.47 -17.88
N GLY A 232 16.96 -9.69 -18.00
CA GLY A 232 17.74 -10.88 -18.31
C GLY A 232 17.23 -12.15 -17.64
N ARG A 233 18.10 -13.16 -17.59
CA ARG A 233 17.82 -14.46 -16.98
C ARG A 233 18.73 -14.65 -15.76
N TRP A 234 18.12 -14.94 -14.63
CA TRP A 234 18.79 -15.09 -13.34
C TRP A 234 18.47 -16.45 -12.72
N LYS A 235 19.36 -16.89 -11.83
CA LYS A 235 19.16 -18.09 -11.01
C LYS A 235 18.90 -17.67 -9.58
N ILE A 236 18.07 -18.44 -8.88
CA ILE A 236 17.96 -18.35 -7.43
C ILE A 236 19.21 -18.99 -6.82
N LEU A 237 19.92 -18.26 -5.96
CA LEU A 237 21.12 -18.76 -5.28
C LEU A 237 20.80 -19.31 -3.90
N GLY A 238 19.80 -18.74 -3.23
CA GLY A 238 19.41 -19.15 -1.89
C GLY A 238 18.17 -18.42 -1.42
N ILE A 239 17.59 -18.90 -0.32
CA ILE A 239 16.41 -18.32 0.31
C ILE A 239 16.77 -18.11 1.78
N SER A 240 16.63 -16.88 2.27
CA SER A 240 16.77 -16.55 3.67
C SER A 240 15.39 -16.16 4.22
N ARG A 241 14.91 -16.94 5.20
CA ARG A 241 13.68 -16.67 5.94
C ARG A 241 14.03 -15.88 7.19
N ASP A 242 13.27 -14.83 7.46
CA ASP A 242 13.50 -13.87 8.54
C ASP A 242 14.94 -13.34 8.56
N PRO A 243 15.43 -12.77 7.43
CA PRO A 243 16.81 -12.31 7.33
C PRO A 243 17.08 -11.09 8.23
N VAL A 244 18.32 -10.98 8.68
CA VAL A 244 18.88 -9.67 9.07
C VAL A 244 19.17 -8.85 7.83
N PHE A 245 19.07 -7.53 7.90
CA PHE A 245 19.39 -6.65 6.78
C PHE A 245 20.67 -5.86 7.04
N LYS A 246 21.68 -6.07 6.20
CA LYS A 246 22.97 -5.38 6.27
C LYS A 246 22.91 -4.09 5.47
N TYR A 247 22.41 -3.02 6.09
CA TYR A 247 22.39 -1.71 5.48
C TYR A 247 23.80 -1.21 5.18
N ASN A 248 24.01 -0.80 3.93
CA ASN A 248 25.24 -0.14 3.50
C ASN A 248 24.88 1.13 2.73
N PRO A 249 25.03 2.32 3.33
CA PRO A 249 24.61 3.59 2.72
C PRO A 249 25.30 3.88 1.38
N LYS A 250 26.46 3.26 1.11
CA LYS A 250 27.16 3.40 -0.18
C LYS A 250 26.41 2.77 -1.37
N LEU A 251 25.41 1.94 -1.10
CA LEU A 251 24.58 1.30 -2.13
C LEU A 251 23.28 2.06 -2.41
N PHE A 252 23.02 3.16 -1.70
CA PHE A 252 21.79 3.94 -1.82
C PHE A 252 22.12 5.37 -2.19
N TRP A 253 21.62 5.81 -3.34
CA TRP A 253 21.86 7.17 -3.84
C TRP A 253 21.16 8.24 -3.00
N ASP A 254 20.10 7.86 -2.28
CA ASP A 254 19.28 8.69 -1.39
C ASP A 254 19.67 8.55 0.10
N ALA A 255 20.76 7.83 0.40
CA ALA A 255 21.26 7.70 1.77
C ALA A 255 21.50 9.07 2.41
N LYS A 256 21.11 9.21 3.68
CA LYS A 256 21.27 10.49 4.38
C LYS A 256 22.73 10.75 4.67
N LYS A 257 23.13 12.02 4.60
CA LYS A 257 24.49 12.44 4.96
C LYS A 257 24.80 12.03 6.40
N GLY A 258 25.84 11.23 6.57
CA GLY A 258 26.29 10.73 7.89
C GLY A 258 25.83 9.31 8.22
N ASP A 259 24.95 8.71 7.41
CA ASP A 259 24.54 7.32 7.58
C ASP A 259 25.76 6.38 7.60
N GLN A 260 25.72 5.41 8.51
CA GLN A 260 26.74 4.38 8.67
C GLN A 260 26.17 3.00 8.33
N LYS A 261 27.06 2.04 8.09
CA LYS A 261 26.64 0.64 7.97
C LYS A 261 25.94 0.19 9.25
N ALA A 262 24.87 -0.57 9.11
CA ALA A 262 24.10 -1.10 10.22
C ALA A 262 23.59 -2.50 9.91
N THR A 263 23.46 -3.34 10.94
CA THR A 263 22.80 -4.65 10.82
C THR A 263 21.45 -4.53 11.49
N LEU A 264 20.40 -4.46 10.69
CA LEU A 264 19.03 -4.39 11.17
C LEU A 264 18.55 -5.81 11.50
N PRO A 265 17.90 -6.01 12.66
CA PRO A 265 17.44 -7.33 13.08
C PRO A 265 16.29 -7.81 12.19
N SER A 266 15.98 -9.10 12.30
CA SER A 266 14.88 -9.72 11.56
C SER A 266 13.51 -9.20 12.00
N GLY A 267 12.51 -9.37 11.14
CA GLY A 267 11.11 -9.17 11.45
C GLY A 267 10.28 -8.72 10.25
N PRO A 268 8.95 -8.69 10.36
CA PRO A 268 8.05 -8.24 9.28
C PRO A 268 8.35 -6.82 8.81
N ASN A 269 8.81 -5.96 9.73
CA ASN A 269 9.15 -4.57 9.42
C ASN A 269 10.60 -4.38 8.92
N ASN A 270 11.33 -5.46 8.70
CA ASN A 270 12.66 -5.38 8.09
C ASN A 270 12.56 -4.83 6.66
N PRO A 271 13.51 -4.00 6.16
CA PRO A 271 13.46 -3.46 4.79
C PRO A 271 13.36 -4.50 3.66
N VAL A 272 13.79 -5.74 3.91
CA VAL A 272 13.62 -6.88 2.98
C VAL A 272 12.53 -7.86 3.41
N GLY A 273 11.73 -7.48 4.40
CA GLY A 273 10.59 -8.22 4.90
C GLY A 273 10.94 -9.57 5.50
N ARG A 274 9.96 -10.49 5.44
CA ARG A 274 10.04 -11.84 6.01
C ARG A 274 10.92 -12.80 5.22
N VAL A 275 11.21 -12.51 3.94
CA VAL A 275 11.98 -13.40 3.08
C VAL A 275 12.85 -12.61 2.09
N TRP A 276 14.09 -13.06 1.93
CA TRP A 276 14.97 -12.69 0.82
C TRP A 276 15.27 -13.91 -0.07
N ILE A 277 14.96 -13.80 -1.35
CA ILE A 277 15.32 -14.78 -2.39
C ILE A 277 16.47 -14.18 -3.20
N ASP A 278 17.65 -14.73 -3.01
CA ASP A 278 18.89 -14.22 -3.60
C ASP A 278 19.00 -14.61 -5.08
N LEU A 279 19.42 -13.67 -5.93
CA LEU A 279 19.59 -13.91 -7.35
C LEU A 279 21.06 -13.92 -7.75
N SER A 280 21.36 -14.57 -8.88
CA SER A 280 22.71 -14.60 -9.44
C SER A 280 23.22 -13.24 -9.94
N LYS A 281 22.40 -12.19 -9.88
CA LYS A 281 22.80 -10.80 -10.06
C LYS A 281 23.23 -10.23 -8.70
N PRO A 282 24.49 -9.81 -8.53
CA PRO A 282 24.97 -9.30 -7.25
C PRO A 282 24.13 -8.13 -6.71
N HIS A 283 23.70 -8.22 -5.46
CA HIS A 283 22.87 -7.25 -4.73
C HIS A 283 21.38 -7.21 -5.09
N TYR A 284 20.90 -8.10 -5.96
CA TYR A 284 19.48 -8.14 -6.34
C TYR A 284 18.80 -9.38 -5.79
N GLY A 285 17.55 -9.21 -5.37
CA GLY A 285 16.71 -10.27 -4.84
C GLY A 285 15.24 -10.02 -5.08
N LEU A 286 14.44 -11.07 -4.88
CA LEU A 286 13.00 -10.97 -4.69
C LEU A 286 12.76 -10.99 -3.17
N HIS A 287 12.03 -10.02 -2.63
CA HIS A 287 11.91 -9.90 -1.18
C HIS A 287 10.60 -9.28 -0.72
N GLY A 288 10.30 -9.46 0.57
CA GLY A 288 9.12 -8.88 1.23
C GLY A 288 9.29 -7.38 1.51
N THR A 289 8.29 -6.75 2.13
CA THR A 289 8.36 -5.33 2.47
C THR A 289 7.53 -5.01 3.71
N PRO A 290 7.95 -4.02 4.51
CA PRO A 290 7.13 -3.47 5.59
C PRO A 290 5.92 -2.66 5.10
N GLU A 291 5.87 -2.31 3.81
CA GLU A 291 4.89 -1.39 3.23
C GLU A 291 4.04 -2.08 2.15
N PRO A 292 3.18 -3.05 2.48
CA PRO A 292 2.41 -3.81 1.50
C PRO A 292 1.52 -2.92 0.62
N GLY A 293 0.98 -1.83 1.16
CA GLY A 293 0.15 -0.87 0.43
C GLY A 293 0.87 -0.10 -0.68
N HIS A 294 2.22 -0.10 -0.68
CA HIS A 294 3.05 0.57 -1.70
C HIS A 294 3.51 -0.36 -2.83
N VAL A 295 3.30 -1.68 -2.71
CA VAL A 295 3.69 -2.67 -3.71
C VAL A 295 2.94 -2.42 -5.02
N GLY A 296 3.66 -2.33 -6.14
CA GLY A 296 3.08 -2.05 -7.47
C GLY A 296 2.65 -0.59 -7.68
N LYS A 297 2.89 0.29 -6.71
CA LYS A 297 2.56 1.72 -6.75
C LYS A 297 3.81 2.63 -6.65
N THR A 298 4.97 2.04 -6.37
CA THR A 298 6.24 2.74 -6.11
C THR A 298 7.40 2.07 -6.84
N GLU A 299 8.50 2.79 -6.99
CA GLU A 299 9.76 2.24 -7.53
C GLU A 299 10.70 1.80 -6.40
N SER A 300 11.63 0.90 -6.71
CA SER A 300 12.63 0.38 -5.77
C SER A 300 14.06 0.81 -6.14
N HIS A 301 15.01 0.50 -5.23
CA HIS A 301 16.46 0.56 -5.48
C HIS A 301 16.98 -0.65 -6.28
N GLY A 302 16.22 -1.08 -7.30
CA GLY A 302 16.57 -2.16 -8.22
C GLY A 302 16.01 -3.55 -7.87
N CYS A 303 15.78 -3.87 -6.60
CA CYS A 303 15.22 -5.16 -6.18
C CYS A 303 13.72 -5.29 -6.50
N VAL A 304 13.20 -6.52 -6.43
CA VAL A 304 11.76 -6.80 -6.65
C VAL A 304 11.08 -6.97 -5.31
N ARG A 305 10.19 -6.03 -4.96
CA ARG A 305 9.46 -6.03 -3.69
C ARG A 305 8.08 -6.65 -3.87
N LEU A 306 7.73 -7.56 -2.98
CA LEU A 306 6.41 -8.17 -2.84
C LEU A 306 5.89 -7.89 -1.44
N THR A 307 4.59 -8.12 -1.20
CA THR A 307 4.07 -8.21 0.17
C THR A 307 4.75 -9.37 0.89
N ASN A 308 4.79 -9.32 2.23
CA ASN A 308 5.42 -10.37 3.03
C ASN A 308 4.74 -11.72 2.83
N TRP A 309 3.40 -11.78 2.76
CA TRP A 309 2.67 -13.02 2.49
C TRP A 309 2.95 -13.60 1.10
N ASP A 310 2.99 -12.77 0.06
CA ASP A 310 3.25 -13.25 -1.32
C ASP A 310 4.67 -13.82 -1.44
N VAL A 311 5.69 -13.16 -0.87
CA VAL A 311 7.06 -13.69 -0.93
C VAL A 311 7.23 -14.95 -0.07
N VAL A 312 6.51 -15.05 1.05
CA VAL A 312 6.53 -16.27 1.90
C VAL A 312 5.94 -17.45 1.14
N ASN A 313 4.82 -17.24 0.44
CA ASN A 313 4.19 -18.24 -0.42
C ASN A 313 5.11 -18.63 -1.58
N LEU A 314 5.69 -17.65 -2.28
CA LEU A 314 6.66 -17.89 -3.35
C LEU A 314 7.85 -18.74 -2.87
N ALA A 315 8.43 -18.38 -1.73
CA ALA A 315 9.60 -19.05 -1.16
C ALA A 315 9.32 -20.48 -0.69
N SER A 316 8.06 -20.88 -0.55
CA SER A 316 7.68 -22.26 -0.23
C SER A 316 7.78 -23.20 -1.44
N VAL A 317 7.78 -22.67 -2.67
CA VAL A 317 7.71 -23.46 -3.90
C VAL A 317 8.87 -23.27 -4.87
N VAL A 318 9.77 -22.32 -4.60
CA VAL A 318 10.93 -22.04 -5.45
C VAL A 318 12.24 -22.49 -4.83
N GLY A 319 13.26 -22.61 -5.66
CA GLY A 319 14.62 -22.97 -5.26
C GLY A 319 15.58 -22.86 -6.45
N PRO A 320 16.85 -23.27 -6.31
CA PRO A 320 17.89 -23.01 -7.30
C PRO A 320 17.63 -23.56 -8.71
N SER A 321 16.74 -24.56 -8.84
CA SER A 321 16.34 -25.12 -10.14
C SER A 321 15.36 -24.24 -10.92
N VAL A 322 14.71 -23.27 -10.28
CA VAL A 322 13.69 -22.42 -10.91
C VAL A 322 14.38 -21.20 -11.55
N PRO A 323 14.32 -21.03 -12.87
CA PRO A 323 14.86 -19.85 -13.53
C PRO A 323 13.96 -18.63 -13.29
N VAL A 324 14.59 -17.46 -13.16
CA VAL A 324 13.91 -16.17 -13.06
C VAL A 324 14.19 -15.36 -14.32
N VAL A 325 13.16 -14.92 -15.01
CA VAL A 325 13.27 -14.03 -16.17
C VAL A 325 12.79 -12.65 -15.75
N MET A 326 13.58 -11.62 -16.02
CA MET A 326 13.18 -10.23 -15.88
C MET A 326 13.07 -9.60 -17.26
N GLN A 327 11.92 -8.99 -17.56
CA GLN A 327 11.61 -8.39 -18.86
C GLN A 327 10.90 -7.04 -18.72
N GLU A 328 10.80 -6.32 -19.83
CA GLU A 328 9.99 -5.11 -20.01
C GLU A 328 8.83 -5.38 -20.97
#